data_AF-A0A6J6NJC5-F1
#
_entry.id   AF-A0A6J6NJC5-F1
#
_cell.length_a   1.000
_cell.length_b   1.000
_cell.length_c   1.000
_cell.angle_alpha   90.00
_cell.angle_beta   90.00
_cell.angle_gamma   90.00
#
_symmetry.space_group_name_H-M   'P 1'
#
loop_
_entity.id
_entity.type
_entity.pdbx_description
1 polymer ?
#
loop_
_entity_poly.entity_id
_entity_poly.type
_entity_poly.pdbx_seq_one_letter_code
_entity_poly.pdbx_strand_id
1 'polypeptide(L)' 'MRISELRSRISDYFPDPATYSQDIVHSELGGITVNQAIVRGDEPDEIWRAVVRHNPQMPEKFR' A
#
# COMPACT_ATOMS: atom_id res chain seq x y z
N MET A 1 -11.39 0.31 -5.76
CA MET A 1 -10.94 1.48 -4.98
C MET A 1 -10.23 2.48 -5.88
N ARG A 2 -10.44 3.79 -5.68
CA ARG A 2 -9.68 4.83 -6.43
C ARG A 2 -8.30 5.06 -5.80
N ILE A 3 -7.34 5.56 -6.56
CA ILE A 3 -5.99 5.93 -6.05
C ILE A 3 -6.06 6.88 -4.85
N SER A 4 -7.00 7.83 -4.85
CA SER A 4 -7.18 8.76 -3.72
C SER A 4 -7.56 8.04 -2.42
N GLU A 5 -8.40 7.01 -2.52
CA GLU A 5 -8.82 6.20 -1.36
C GLU A 5 -7.69 5.29 -0.89
N LEU A 6 -6.90 4.69 -1.80
CA LEU A 6 -5.67 3.96 -1.44
C LEU A 6 -4.72 4.85 -0.63
N ARG A 7 -4.48 6.08 -1.11
CA ARG A 7 -3.60 7.04 -0.42
C ARG A 7 -4.15 7.42 0.95
N SER A 8 -5.48 7.58 1.08
CA SER A 8 -6.12 7.82 2.38
C SER A 8 -5.87 6.66 3.35
N ARG A 9 -6.12 5.41 2.93
CA ARG A 9 -5.92 4.24 3.79
C ARG A 9 -4.48 4.07 4.26
N ILE A 10 -3.51 4.31 3.38
CA ILE A 10 -2.09 4.30 3.75
C ILE A 10 -1.82 5.41 4.78
N SER A 11 -2.35 6.63 4.57
CA SER A 11 -2.20 7.73 5.51
C SER A 11 -2.88 7.50 6.86
N ASP A 12 -3.96 6.71 6.91
CA ASP A 12 -4.71 6.44 8.13
C ASP A 12 -3.95 5.50 9.08
N TYR A 13 -3.10 4.61 8.54
CA TYR A 13 -2.39 3.60 9.32
C TYR A 13 -0.91 3.91 9.51
N PHE A 14 -0.21 4.38 8.48
CA PHE A 14 1.23 4.61 8.54
C PHE A 14 1.55 6.03 9.02
N PRO A 15 2.44 6.21 10.01
CA PRO A 15 2.80 7.53 10.52
C PRO A 15 3.57 8.39 9.51
N ASP A 16 4.28 7.74 8.58
CA ASP A 16 4.96 8.40 7.46
C ASP A 16 4.59 7.71 6.13
N PRO A 17 3.40 8.02 5.58
CA PRO A 17 2.86 7.32 4.42
C PRO A 17 3.65 7.60 3.14
N ALA A 18 4.32 8.76 3.06
CA ALA A 18 5.12 9.14 1.90
C ALA A 18 6.38 8.27 1.80
N THR A 19 7.16 8.21 2.88
CA THR A 19 8.35 7.34 2.96
C THR A 19 7.96 5.88 2.82
N TYR A 20 6.89 5.43 3.49
CA TYR A 20 6.41 4.06 3.35
C TYR A 20 6.13 3.70 1.88
N SER A 21 5.38 4.54 1.17
CA SER A 21 4.96 4.26 -0.20
C SER A 21 6.12 4.30 -1.21
N GLN A 22 7.19 5.01 -0.87
CA GLN A 22 8.35 5.19 -1.73
C GLN A 22 9.43 4.13 -1.50
N ASP A 23 9.68 3.76 -0.24
CA ASP A 23 10.91 3.04 0.15
C ASP A 23 10.65 1.58 0.54
N ILE A 24 9.43 1.21 0.91
CA ILE A 24 9.11 -0.16 1.29
C ILE A 24 8.77 -0.99 0.05
N VAL A 25 9.56 -2.04 -0.15
CA VAL A 25 9.39 -3.01 -1.23
C VAL A 25 8.49 -4.15 -0.78
N HIS A 26 7.43 -4.41 -1.54
CA HIS A 26 6.48 -5.48 -1.28
C HIS A 26 6.77 -6.66 -2.21
N SER A 27 7.11 -7.82 -1.65
CA SER A 27 7.25 -9.06 -2.43
C SER A 27 5.94 -9.43 -3.13
N GLU A 28 4.82 -9.09 -2.50
CA GLU A 28 3.46 -9.30 -3.00
C GLU A 28 3.13 -8.48 -4.26
N LEU A 29 3.87 -7.38 -4.50
CA LEU A 29 3.75 -6.56 -5.72
C LEU A 29 4.73 -6.98 -6.82
N GLY A 30 5.50 -8.06 -6.60
CA GLY A 30 6.58 -8.48 -7.48
C GLY A 30 7.91 -7.79 -7.17
N GLY A 31 8.13 -7.40 -5.92
CA GLY A 31 9.41 -6.82 -5.48
C GLY A 31 9.56 -5.34 -5.87
N ILE A 32 8.45 -4.59 -5.83
CA ILE A 32 8.42 -3.15 -6.08
C ILE A 32 7.71 -2.42 -4.94
N THR A 33 7.85 -1.10 -4.92
CA THR A 33 7.21 -0.25 -3.91
C THR A 33 5.78 0.12 -4.32
N VAL A 34 4.99 0.62 -3.38
CA VAL A 34 3.61 1.08 -3.65
C VAL A 34 3.58 2.13 -4.76
N ASN A 35 4.46 3.11 -4.73
CA ASN A 35 4.52 4.15 -5.78
C ASN A 35 4.88 3.56 -7.14
N GLN A 36 5.80 2.59 -7.19
CA GLN A 36 6.14 1.89 -8.43
C GLN A 36 4.96 1.09 -8.96
N ALA A 37 4.19 0.42 -8.10
CA ALA A 37 2.98 -0.30 -8.49
C ALA A 37 1.89 0.65 -9.04
N ILE A 38 1.70 1.82 -8.41
CA ILE A 38 0.80 2.86 -8.92
C ILE A 38 1.24 3.32 -10.32
N VAL A 39 2.54 3.56 -10.53
CA VAL A 39 3.07 3.97 -11.84
C VAL A 39 2.97 2.86 -12.89
N ARG A 40 3.13 1.60 -12.48
CA ARG A 40 2.95 0.41 -13.33
C ARG A 40 1.50 0.26 -13.81
N GLY A 41 0.56 0.91 -13.12
CA GLY A 41 -0.87 0.84 -13.43
C GLY A 41 -1.59 -0.30 -12.73
N ASP A 42 -1.02 -0.82 -11.64
CA ASP A 42 -1.66 -1.86 -10.85
C ASP A 42 -2.95 -1.33 -10.21
N GLU A 43 -3.95 -2.20 -10.10
CA GLU A 43 -5.24 -1.84 -9.52
C GLU A 43 -5.09 -1.47 -8.03
N PRO A 44 -5.63 -0.32 -7.57
CA PRO A 44 -5.43 0.13 -6.20
C PRO A 44 -5.89 -0.85 -5.13
N ASP A 45 -6.92 -1.67 -5.40
CA ASP A 45 -7.36 -2.73 -4.49
C ASP A 45 -6.33 -3.84 -4.34
N GLU A 46 -5.60 -4.17 -5.41
CA GLU A 46 -4.52 -5.18 -5.37
C GLU A 46 -3.31 -4.64 -4.59
N ILE A 47 -2.96 -3.38 -4.83
CA ILE A 47 -1.91 -2.70 -4.07
C ILE A 47 -2.24 -2.71 -2.58
N TRP A 48 -3.48 -2.41 -2.22
CA TRP A 48 -3.91 -2.42 -0.84
C TRP A 48 -3.85 -3.82 -0.20
N ARG A 49 -4.31 -4.84 -0.92
CA ARG A 49 -4.22 -6.23 -0.43
C ARG A 49 -2.78 -6.65 -0.19
N ALA A 50 -1.84 -6.24 -1.05
CA ALA A 50 -0.42 -6.48 -0.85
C ALA A 50 0.10 -5.78 0.42
N VAL A 51 -0.25 -4.51 0.62
CA VAL A 51 0.10 -3.75 1.81
C VAL A 51 -0.42 -4.43 3.09
N VAL A 52 -1.69 -4.87 3.10
CA VAL A 52 -2.29 -5.57 4.25
C VAL A 52 -1.58 -6.90 4.52
N ARG A 53 -1.26 -7.68 3.48
CA ARG A 53 -0.55 -8.98 3.62
C ARG A 53 0.86 -8.80 4.17
N HIS A 54 1.57 -7.77 3.72
CA HIS A 54 2.91 -7.44 4.20
C HIS A 54 2.92 -6.98 5.66
N ASN A 55 1.81 -6.44 6.15
CA ASN A 55 1.66 -5.93 7.51
C ASN A 55 0.67 -6.80 8.32
N PRO A 56 1.03 -8.04 8.72
CA PRO A 56 0.10 -8.95 9.39
C PRO A 56 -0.39 -8.43 10.76
N GLN A 57 0.33 -7.49 11.37
CA GLN A 57 -0.04 -6.85 12.64
C GLN A 57 -1.02 -5.68 12.46
N MET A 58 -1.37 -5.30 11.23
CA MET A 58 -2.34 -4.24 10.96
C MET A 58 -3.70 -4.61 11.59
N PRO A 59 -4.27 -3.76 12.46
CA PRO A 59 -5.56 -4.00 13.08
C PRO A 59 -6.69 -4.08 12.04
N GLU A 60 -7.72 -4.89 12.31
CA GLU A 60 -8.82 -5.15 11.37
C GLU A 60 -9.55 -3.88 10.91
N LYS A 61 -9.68 -2.87 11.78
CA LYS A 61 -10.30 -1.58 11.44
C LYS A 61 -9.57 -0.79 10.35
N PHE A 62 -8.32 -1.15 10.06
CA PHE A 62 -7.48 -0.54 9.04
C PHE A 62 -7.20 -1.48 7.87
N ARG A 63 -7.84 -2.65 7.78
CA ARG A 63 -7.64 -3.59 6.65
C ARG A 63 -8.62 -3.32 5.51
#